data_AF-A0A1K2IBL1-F1
#
_entry.id   AF-A0A1K2IBL1-F1
#
_cell.length_a   1.000
_cell.length_b   1.000
_cell.length_c   1.000
_cell.angle_alpha   90.00
_cell.angle_beta   90.00
_cell.angle_gamma   90.00
#
_symmetry.space_group_name_H-M   'P 1'
#
loop_
_entity.id
_entity.type
_entity.pdbx_description
1 polymer ?
#
loop_
_entity_poly.entity_id
_entity_poly.type
_entity_poly.pdbx_seq_one_letter_code
_entity_poly.pdbx_strand_id
1 'polypeptide(L)'
;MLNDAELLKLFLPELLIEHFEIVKFEEENKILHIYFDEKNTAPKEFSSLLLQSKGFVPEISVDDFPLRGKTVKLHIKRRRWTDTKTGNIIQR
;
A
#
# COMPACT_ATOMS: atom_id res chain seq x y z
N MET A 1 -18.26 -1.00 -18.73
CA MET A 1 -16.95 -0.32 -18.69
C MET A 1 -15.94 -1.36 -18.22
N LEU A 2 -14.78 -1.45 -18.86
CA LEU A 2 -13.73 -2.38 -18.42
C LEU A 2 -13.30 -1.96 -17.01
N ASN A 3 -13.37 -2.86 -16.03
CA ASN A 3 -12.99 -2.55 -14.67
C ASN A 3 -11.47 -2.69 -14.56
N ASP A 4 -10.73 -1.59 -14.74
CA ASP A 4 -9.26 -1.58 -14.71
C ASP A 4 -8.69 -2.21 -13.42
N ALA A 5 -9.46 -2.17 -12.33
CA ALA A 5 -9.12 -2.83 -11.07
C ALA A 5 -9.06 -4.36 -11.18
N GLU A 6 -9.93 -5.01 -11.96
CA GLU A 6 -9.87 -6.47 -12.15
C GLU A 6 -8.65 -6.90 -12.95
N LEU A 7 -8.23 -6.08 -13.92
CA LEU A 7 -7.01 -6.33 -14.66
C LEU A 7 -5.77 -6.20 -13.74
N LEU A 8 -5.75 -5.21 -12.86
CA LEU A 8 -4.66 -5.01 -11.90
C LEU A 8 -4.55 -6.14 -10.88
N LYS A 9 -5.67 -6.77 -10.47
CA LYS A 9 -5.67 -7.96 -9.59
C LYS A 9 -4.96 -9.17 -10.21
N LEU A 10 -4.75 -9.21 -11.53
CA LEU A 10 -3.96 -10.25 -12.18
C LEU A 10 -2.44 -10.04 -12.05
N PHE A 11 -2.01 -8.82 -11.74
CA PHE A 11 -0.59 -8.46 -11.67
C PHE A 11 -0.12 -8.12 -10.26
N LEU A 12 -1.02 -7.70 -9.38
CA LEU A 12 -0.71 -7.23 -8.04
C LEU A 12 -1.58 -7.93 -7.00
N PRO A 13 -1.05 -8.13 -5.77
CA PRO A 13 -1.84 -8.61 -4.65
C PRO A 13 -3.11 -7.76 -4.43
N GLU A 14 -4.25 -8.42 -4.25
CA GLU A 14 -5.55 -7.78 -4.02
C GLU A 14 -5.52 -6.78 -2.86
N LEU A 15 -4.77 -7.11 -1.79
CA LEU A 15 -4.53 -6.22 -0.65
C LEU A 15 -4.02 -4.83 -1.06
N LEU A 16 -3.08 -4.77 -2.01
CA LEU A 16 -2.52 -3.49 -2.48
C LEU A 16 -3.54 -2.69 -3.28
N ILE A 17 -4.32 -3.36 -4.14
CA ILE A 17 -5.35 -2.71 -4.94
C ILE A 17 -6.47 -2.12 -4.07
N GLU A 18 -6.86 -2.84 -3.01
CA GLU A 18 -7.98 -2.45 -2.17
C GLU A 18 -7.61 -1.37 -1.15
N HIS A 19 -6.44 -1.49 -0.51
CA HIS A 19 -6.07 -0.64 0.62
C HIS A 19 -5.03 0.43 0.32
N PHE A 20 -4.34 0.35 -0.82
CA PHE A 20 -3.28 1.28 -1.17
C PHE A 20 -3.60 2.02 -2.48
N GLU A 21 -2.98 3.18 -2.64
CA GLU A 21 -2.99 3.96 -3.87
C GLU A 21 -1.59 3.99 -4.46
N ILE A 22 -1.50 3.78 -5.77
CA ILE A 22 -0.23 3.95 -6.50
C ILE A 22 0.03 5.44 -6.61
N VAL A 23 1.11 5.92 -5.98
CA VAL A 23 1.48 7.33 -5.98
C VAL A 23 2.54 7.67 -7.02
N LYS A 24 3.35 6.68 -7.40
CA LYS A 24 4.45 6.83 -8.37
C LYS A 24 4.81 5.47 -8.95
N PHE A 25 5.29 5.45 -10.18
CA PHE A 25 6.05 4.35 -10.73
C PHE A 25 7.27 4.90 -11.48
N GLU A 26 8.37 4.15 -11.48
CA GLU A 26 9.57 4.48 -12.24
C GLU A 26 10.28 3.22 -12.71
N GLU A 27 11.02 3.35 -13.80
CA GLU A 27 11.84 2.26 -14.34
C GLU A 27 13.29 2.70 -14.32
N GLU A 28 14.13 1.94 -13.63
CA GLU A 28 15.56 2.18 -13.53
C GLU A 28 16.31 0.86 -13.66
N ASN A 29 17.33 0.79 -14.52
CA ASN A 29 18.19 -0.40 -14.65
C ASN A 29 17.43 -1.73 -14.86
N LYS A 30 16.34 -1.72 -15.63
CA LYS A 30 15.42 -2.86 -15.85
C LYS A 30 14.67 -3.32 -14.59
N ILE A 31 14.56 -2.46 -13.59
CA ILE A 31 13.74 -2.64 -12.40
C ILE A 31 12.57 -1.67 -12.49
N LEU A 32 11.35 -2.20 -12.38
CA LEU A 32 10.12 -1.44 -12.25
C LEU A 32 9.85 -1.21 -10.76
N HIS A 33 9.98 0.03 -10.33
CA HIS A 33 9.66 0.48 -8.99
C HIS A 33 8.24 1.03 -8.96
N ILE A 34 7.40 0.51 -8.06
CA ILE A 34 6.01 0.97 -7.89
C ILE A 34 5.82 1.38 -6.44
N TYR A 35 5.34 2.61 -6.22
CA TYR A 35 5.17 3.20 -4.90
C TYR A 35 3.71 3.25 -4.51
N PHE A 36 3.43 2.80 -3.29
CA PHE A 36 2.11 2.65 -2.71
C PHE A 36 2.01 3.42 -1.40
N ASP A 37 0.98 4.25 -1.26
CA ASP A 37 0.59 4.86 0.01
C ASP A 37 -0.72 4.24 0.49
N GLU A 38 -0.78 3.86 1.76
CA GLU A 38 -2.02 3.33 2.33
C GLU A 38 -3.11 4.43 2.38
N LYS A 39 -4.30 4.07 1.90
CA LYS A 39 -5.49 4.93 1.85
C LYS A 39 -5.82 5.43 3.25
N ASN A 40 -6.37 6.64 3.32
CA ASN A 40 -6.85 7.22 4.60
C ASN A 40 -8.22 6.66 5.02
N THR A 41 -8.40 5.34 4.94
CA THR A 41 -9.58 4.64 5.40
C THR A 41 -9.21 3.82 6.62
N ALA A 42 -9.88 4.11 7.76
CA ALA A 42 -9.62 3.38 8.99
C ALA A 42 -9.85 1.87 8.75
N PRO A 43 -8.95 0.99 9.22
CA PRO A 43 -9.15 -0.44 9.06
C PRO A 43 -10.46 -0.85 9.72
N LYS A 44 -11.30 -1.61 9.01
CA LYS A 44 -12.63 -2.03 9.50
C LYS A 44 -12.54 -2.78 10.83
N GLU A 45 -11.47 -3.53 11.02
CA GLU A 45 -11.11 -4.27 12.25
C GLU A 45 -10.99 -3.37 13.49
N PHE A 46 -10.64 -2.09 13.30
CA PHE A 46 -10.48 -1.11 14.38
C PHE A 46 -11.54 0.00 14.33
N SER A 47 -12.66 -0.23 13.64
CA SER A 47 -13.75 0.73 13.52
C SER A 47 -14.38 1.14 14.86
N SER A 48 -14.23 0.32 15.90
CA SER A 48 -14.65 0.61 17.28
C SER A 48 -13.69 1.56 18.03
N LEU A 49 -12.50 1.83 17.49
CA LEU A 49 -11.48 2.70 18.08
C LEU A 49 -11.49 4.09 17.43
N LEU A 50 -11.18 5.11 18.24
CA LEU A 50 -10.97 6.46 17.73
C LEU A 50 -9.54 6.57 17.22
N LEU A 51 -9.36 6.35 15.93
CA LEU A 51 -8.03 6.40 15.30
C LEU A 51 -7.73 7.77 14.71
N GLN A 52 -6.51 8.25 14.93
CA GLN A 52 -5.93 9.38 14.21
C GLN A 52 -4.81 8.89 13.29
N SER A 53 -4.92 9.23 12.00
CA SER A 53 -3.86 9.02 11.02
C SER A 53 -2.93 10.24 11.04
N LYS A 54 -1.72 10.09 11.59
CA LYS A 54 -0.68 11.14 11.57
C LYS A 54 0.58 10.61 10.91
N GLY A 55 0.64 10.81 9.59
CA GLY A 55 1.80 10.48 8.76
C GLY A 55 1.88 8.99 8.39
N PHE A 56 3.09 8.57 8.05
CA PHE A 56 3.40 7.22 7.61
C PHE A 56 4.50 6.61 8.46
N VAL A 57 4.52 5.28 8.53
CA VAL A 57 5.66 4.52 9.04
C VAL A 57 6.77 4.49 7.97
N PRO A 58 8.02 4.10 8.32
CA PRO A 58 9.07 3.93 7.33
C PRO A 58 8.64 3.04 6.17
N GLU A 59 8.99 3.45 4.95
CA GLU A 59 8.72 2.69 3.74
C GLU A 59 9.40 1.31 3.81
N ILE A 60 8.67 0.29 3.38
CA ILE A 60 9.24 -1.04 3.15
C ILE A 60 9.34 -1.30 1.65
N SER A 61 10.33 -2.07 1.23
CA SER A 61 10.44 -2.56 -0.15
C SER A 61 10.30 -4.07 -0.19
N VAL A 62 9.52 -4.56 -1.14
CA VAL A 62 9.28 -5.99 -1.38
C VAL A 62 9.58 -6.28 -2.85
N ASP A 63 10.35 -7.33 -3.11
CA ASP A 63 10.57 -7.81 -4.47
C ASP A 63 9.37 -8.66 -4.92
N ASP A 64 8.96 -8.47 -6.16
CA ASP A 64 7.81 -9.17 -6.77
C ASP A 64 8.21 -9.84 -8.10
N PHE A 65 7.32 -10.66 -8.63
CA PHE A 65 7.57 -11.40 -9.85
C PHE A 65 7.92 -10.48 -11.02
N PRO A 66 8.93 -10.86 -11.84
CA PRO A 66 9.32 -10.03 -12.97
C PRO A 66 8.17 -9.83 -13.96
N LEU A 67 7.91 -8.57 -14.30
CA LEU A 67 6.88 -8.20 -15.26
C LEU A 67 7.54 -7.83 -16.59
N ARG A 68 7.31 -8.67 -17.61
CA ARG A 68 7.84 -8.50 -18.97
C ARG A 68 9.37 -8.32 -19.02
N GLY A 69 10.08 -9.13 -18.24
CA GLY A 69 11.55 -9.13 -18.20
C GLY A 69 12.15 -8.01 -17.35
N LYS A 70 11.33 -7.25 -16.61
CA LYS A 70 11.76 -6.25 -15.62
C LYS A 70 11.54 -6.82 -14.24
N THR A 71 12.53 -6.74 -13.36
CA THR A 71 12.33 -7.07 -11.94
C THR A 71 11.36 -6.06 -11.34
N VAL A 72 10.42 -6.48 -10.51
CA VAL A 72 9.46 -5.57 -9.90
C VAL A 72 9.82 -5.37 -8.44
N LYS A 73 9.83 -4.11 -7.99
CA LYS A 73 10.01 -3.73 -6.59
C LYS A 73 8.83 -2.86 -6.15
N LEU A 74 8.14 -3.32 -5.12
CA LEU A 74 6.99 -2.66 -4.52
C LEU A 74 7.46 -1.88 -3.29
N HIS A 75 7.32 -0.56 -3.33
CA HIS A 75 7.61 0.36 -2.24
C HIS A 75 6.31 0.70 -1.52
N ILE A 76 6.18 0.32 -0.26
CA ILE A 76 4.92 0.38 0.47
C ILE A 76 5.06 1.27 1.71
N LYS A 77 4.26 2.34 1.77
CA LYS A 77 4.12 3.20 2.95
C LYS A 77 2.78 2.96 3.61
N ARG A 78 2.83 2.49 4.86
CA ARG A 78 1.64 2.29 5.70
C ARG A 78 1.35 3.54 6.52
N ARG A 79 0.08 3.83 6.75
CA ARG A 79 -0.35 4.94 7.61
C ARG A 79 -0.03 4.59 9.06
N ARG A 80 0.44 5.59 9.80
CA ARG A 80 0.56 5.47 11.25
C ARG A 80 -0.81 5.79 11.87
N TRP A 81 -1.50 4.76 12.32
CA TRP A 81 -2.73 4.91 13.09
C TRP A 81 -2.39 4.97 14.58
N THR A 82 -2.85 6.01 15.26
CA THR A 82 -2.74 6.13 16.71
C THR A 82 -4.14 6.09 17.31
N ASP A 83 -4.36 5.17 18.25
CA ASP A 83 -5.58 5.18 19.06
C ASP A 83 -5.53 6.37 20.03
N THR A 84 -6.51 7.26 19.96
CA THR A 84 -6.55 8.46 20.80
C THR A 84 -6.85 8.17 22.27
N LYS A 85 -7.42 6.99 22.58
CA LYS A 85 -7.72 6.59 23.96
C LYS A 85 -6.49 6.03 24.67
N THR A 86 -5.69 5.24 23.97
CA THR A 86 -4.54 4.54 24.58
C THR A 86 -3.19 5.14 24.20
N GLY A 87 -3.13 5.95 23.14
CA GLY A 87 -1.89 6.47 22.57
C GLY A 87 -1.08 5.42 21.78
N ASN A 88 -1.59 4.20 21.66
CA ASN A 88 -0.90 3.11 20.99
C ASN A 88 -0.90 3.26 19.48
N ILE A 89 0.21 2.88 18.85
CA ILE A 89 0.31 2.81 17.39
C ILE A 89 -0.23 1.46 16.93
N ILE A 90 -1.21 1.51 16.03
CA ILE A 90 -1.86 0.35 15.43
C ILE A 90 -1.40 0.25 13.98
N GLN A 91 -1.12 -0.98 13.56
CA GLN A 91 -0.69 -1.33 12.21
C GLN A 91 -1.45 -2.56 11.74
N ARG A 92 -1.66 -2.66 10.43
CA ARG A 92 -2.14 -3.86 9.76
C ARG A 92 -0.96 -4.75 9.37
#